data_AF-A0A353DLE2-F1
#
_entry.id   AF-A0A353DLE2-F1
#
_cell.length_a   1.000
_cell.length_b   1.000
_cell.length_c   1.000
_cell.angle_alpha   90.00
_cell.angle_beta   90.00
_cell.angle_gamma   90.00
#
_symmetry.space_group_name_H-M   'P 1'
#
loop_
_entity.id
_entity.type
_entity.pdbx_description
1 polymer ?
#
loop_
_entity_poly.entity_id
_entity_poly.type
_entity_poly.pdbx_seq_one_letter_code
_entity_poly.pdbx_strand_id
1 'polypeptide(L)'
;MRKSKKNLFRGLAGVSGALLALSTIAQLIAHEYRSYMDGFFHTTSTKVVKVDHAEESEDKYNFKSSYKTPEELAKADQAYGQKVTGEGAVLLKNKNNALPLKDSEHKVTLVGKAAYSSVLGGQMGSGAQKPNVAGYEAV
;
A
#
# COMPACT_ATOMS: atom_id res chain seq x y z
N MET A 1 3.67 66.00 21.17
CA MET A 1 4.50 65.44 20.07
C MET A 1 4.13 63.97 19.82
N ARG A 2 3.29 63.67 18.80
CA ARG A 2 2.80 62.31 18.45
C ARG A 2 3.90 61.50 17.73
N LYS A 3 4.83 60.84 18.45
CA LYS A 3 5.85 59.94 17.83
C LYS A 3 5.71 58.44 18.18
N SER A 4 4.88 58.05 19.16
CA SER A 4 4.80 56.66 19.65
C SER A 4 4.04 55.69 18.70
N LYS A 5 2.97 56.14 18.02
CA LYS A 5 2.08 55.23 17.27
C LYS A 5 2.72 54.59 16.02
N LYS A 6 3.66 55.27 15.35
CA LYS A 6 4.30 54.76 14.12
C LYS A 6 5.27 53.61 14.39
N ASN A 7 5.96 53.63 15.53
CA ASN A 7 6.90 52.58 15.92
C ASN A 7 6.16 51.33 16.41
N LEU A 8 5.02 51.51 17.09
CA LEU A 8 4.15 50.42 17.50
C LEU A 8 3.54 49.69 16.29
N PHE A 9 3.07 50.44 15.28
CA PHE A 9 2.55 49.89 14.03
C PHE A 9 3.60 49.12 13.22
N ARG A 10 4.86 49.57 13.25
CA ARG A 10 5.97 48.85 12.61
C ARG A 10 6.31 47.54 13.32
N GLY A 11 6.31 47.53 14.65
CA GLY A 11 6.50 46.30 15.43
C GLY A 11 5.37 45.31 15.22
N LEU A 12 4.12 45.79 15.25
CA LEU A 12 2.94 44.96 15.00
C LEU A 12 2.95 44.38 13.57
N ALA A 13 3.31 45.18 12.56
CA ALA A 13 3.44 44.69 11.19
C ALA A 13 4.55 43.63 11.03
N GLY A 14 5.68 43.80 11.73
CA GLY A 14 6.76 42.80 11.73
C GLY A 14 6.34 41.47 12.36
N VAL A 15 5.66 41.52 13.51
CA VAL A 15 5.16 40.31 14.19
C VAL A 15 4.09 39.61 13.35
N SER A 16 3.15 40.37 12.78
CA SER A 16 2.13 39.81 11.87
C SER A 16 2.74 39.20 10.61
N GLY A 17 3.78 39.83 10.05
CA GLY A 17 4.52 39.28 8.90
C GLY A 17 5.23 37.98 9.23
N ALA A 18 5.89 37.90 10.40
CA ALA A 18 6.54 36.69 10.86
C ALA A 18 5.55 35.54 11.13
N LEU A 19 4.42 35.84 11.77
CA LEU A 19 3.34 34.88 11.99
C LEU A 19 2.77 34.36 10.67
N LEU A 20 2.56 35.23 9.69
CA LEU A 20 2.06 34.84 8.38
C LEU A 20 3.06 33.93 7.65
N ALA A 21 4.35 34.27 7.69
CA ALA A 21 5.40 33.43 7.09
C ALA A 21 5.50 32.04 7.76
N LEU A 22 5.41 31.98 9.10
CA LEU A 22 5.40 30.70 9.81
C LEU A 22 4.13 29.89 9.49
N SER A 23 2.98 30.55 9.39
CA SER A 23 1.71 29.90 9.08
C SER A 23 1.69 29.30 7.67
N THR A 24 2.26 29.98 6.66
CA THR A 24 2.32 29.45 5.30
C THR A 24 3.25 28.25 5.18
N ILE A 25 4.40 28.28 5.86
CA ILE A 25 5.33 27.15 5.94
C ILE A 25 4.67 25.96 6.65
N ALA A 26 4.01 26.21 7.79
CA ALA A 26 3.29 25.16 8.52
C ALA A 26 2.17 24.54 7.68
N GLN A 27 1.45 25.34 6.89
CA GLN A 27 0.40 24.86 6.00
C GLN A 27 0.95 23.97 4.87
N LEU A 28 2.11 24.32 4.30
CA LEU A 28 2.76 23.49 3.27
C LEU A 28 3.13 22.11 3.82
N ILE A 29 3.73 22.08 5.02
CA ILE A 29 4.11 20.84 5.71
C ILE A 29 2.87 20.03 6.06
N ALA A 30 1.85 20.65 6.65
CA ALA A 30 0.60 19.95 7.02
C ALA A 30 -0.12 19.35 5.79
N HIS A 31 -0.04 20.00 4.63
CA HIS A 31 -0.63 19.49 3.39
C HIS A 31 0.13 18.27 2.84
N GLU A 32 1.46 18.26 2.92
CA GLU A 32 2.29 17.12 2.52
C GLU A 32 2.05 15.90 3.43
N TYR A 33 1.98 16.13 4.74
CA TYR A 33 1.77 15.08 5.74
C TYR A 33 0.30 14.78 6.06
N ARG A 34 -0.64 15.27 5.24
CA ARG A 34 -2.08 15.20 5.50
C ARG A 34 -2.58 13.79 5.79
N SER A 35 -2.11 12.79 5.03
CA SER A 35 -2.46 11.38 5.25
C SER A 35 -1.96 10.82 6.58
N TYR A 36 -0.76 11.23 7.03
CA TYR A 36 -0.22 10.82 8.31
C TYR A 36 -0.93 11.51 9.48
N MET A 37 -1.27 12.79 9.33
CA MET A 37 -2.06 13.52 10.32
C MET A 37 -3.48 12.96 10.45
N ASP A 38 -4.13 12.64 9.33
CA ASP A 38 -5.44 11.98 9.33
C ASP A 38 -5.39 10.64 10.06
N GLY A 39 -4.30 9.88 9.88
CA GLY A 39 -4.05 8.67 10.65
C GLY A 39 -3.85 8.90 12.15
N PHE A 40 -3.08 9.93 12.53
CA PHE A 40 -2.77 10.23 13.94
C PHE A 40 -3.95 10.84 14.71
N PHE A 41 -4.66 11.79 14.10
CA PHE A 41 -5.80 12.49 14.72
C PHE A 41 -7.13 11.75 14.53
N HIS A 42 -7.13 10.60 13.86
CA HIS A 42 -8.35 9.88 13.45
C HIS A 42 -9.34 10.78 12.70
N THR A 43 -8.83 11.73 11.91
CA THR A 43 -9.62 12.63 11.08
C THR A 43 -9.60 12.16 9.64
N THR A 44 -10.59 12.59 8.86
CA THR A 44 -10.65 12.29 7.43
C THR A 44 -10.70 13.61 6.68
N SER A 45 -9.58 14.00 6.07
CA SER A 45 -9.52 15.25 5.34
C SER A 45 -10.02 15.15 3.90
N THR A 46 -10.31 13.95 3.39
CA THR A 46 -10.89 13.71 2.06
C THR A 46 -12.22 12.97 2.18
N LYS A 47 -13.31 13.60 1.74
CA LYS A 47 -14.62 12.95 1.67
C LYS A 47 -14.90 12.58 0.22
N VAL A 48 -15.20 11.31 -0.03
CA VAL A 48 -15.78 10.90 -1.32
C VAL A 48 -17.21 11.44 -1.34
N VAL A 49 -17.42 12.57 -2.01
CA VAL A 49 -18.75 13.15 -2.18
C VAL A 49 -19.37 12.51 -3.41
N LYS A 50 -20.54 11.89 -3.24
CA LYS A 50 -21.39 11.54 -4.38
C LYS A 50 -21.87 12.87 -4.97
N VAL A 51 -21.48 13.18 -6.20
CA VAL A 51 -21.98 14.38 -6.89
C VAL A 51 -23.43 14.10 -7.27
N ASP A 52 -24.36 14.87 -6.72
CA ASP A 52 -25.83 14.75 -6.87
C ASP A 52 -26.34 15.02 -8.32
N HIS A 53 -25.44 15.10 -9.30
CA HIS A 53 -25.74 15.28 -10.73
C HIS A 53 -25.12 14.19 -11.61
N ALA A 54 -24.59 13.11 -11.02
CA ALA A 54 -24.40 11.90 -11.78
C ALA A 54 -25.76 11.18 -11.81
N GLU A 55 -26.41 11.17 -12.97
CA GLU A 55 -27.48 10.24 -13.33
C GLU A 55 -27.28 8.94 -12.53
N GLU A 56 -28.17 8.64 -11.58
CA GLU A 56 -28.02 7.52 -10.63
C GLU A 56 -27.91 6.15 -11.33
N SER A 57 -28.14 6.12 -12.65
CA SER A 57 -28.05 4.94 -13.52
C SER A 57 -26.78 4.82 -14.35
N GLU A 58 -25.89 5.82 -14.38
CA GLU A 58 -24.63 5.67 -15.11
C GLU A 58 -23.60 4.94 -14.26
N ASP A 59 -23.45 3.68 -14.63
CA ASP A 59 -22.43 2.78 -14.16
C ASP A 59 -21.02 3.31 -14.42
N LYS A 60 -20.46 4.02 -13.44
CA LYS A 60 -19.14 4.69 -13.55
C LYS A 60 -17.97 3.72 -13.73
N TYR A 61 -18.21 2.42 -13.63
CA TYR A 61 -17.19 1.39 -13.77
C TYR A 61 -17.30 0.73 -15.15
N ASN A 62 -16.37 1.08 -16.03
CA ASN A 62 -16.24 0.43 -17.35
C ASN A 62 -15.97 -1.08 -17.23
N PHE A 63 -15.47 -1.53 -16.08
CA PHE A 63 -15.16 -2.93 -15.82
C PHE A 63 -16.07 -3.47 -14.72
N LYS A 64 -16.89 -4.45 -15.10
CA LYS A 64 -17.66 -5.26 -14.17
C LYS A 64 -16.87 -6.45 -13.71
N SER A 65 -16.91 -6.70 -12.41
CA SER A 65 -16.44 -7.96 -11.86
C SER A 65 -17.26 -9.10 -12.48
N SER A 66 -16.56 -10.07 -13.06
CA SER A 66 -17.18 -11.34 -13.46
C SER A 66 -17.57 -12.20 -12.26
N TYR A 67 -16.99 -11.91 -11.09
CA TYR A 67 -17.27 -12.61 -9.83
C TYR A 67 -18.41 -11.94 -9.09
N LYS A 68 -19.32 -12.76 -8.56
CA LYS A 68 -20.53 -12.28 -7.87
C LYS A 68 -20.27 -11.97 -6.41
N THR A 69 -19.27 -12.62 -5.80
CA THR A 69 -18.92 -12.39 -4.39
C THR A 69 -17.41 -12.15 -4.21
N PRO A 70 -17.02 -11.42 -3.14
CA PRO A 70 -15.61 -11.24 -2.79
C PRO A 70 -14.87 -12.55 -2.54
N GLU A 71 -15.54 -13.57 -1.99
CA GLU A 71 -14.94 -14.87 -1.71
C GLU A 71 -14.64 -15.65 -3.00
N GLU A 72 -15.51 -15.53 -4.00
CA GLU A 72 -15.29 -16.12 -5.32
C GLU A 72 -14.07 -15.49 -6.00
N LEU A 73 -13.98 -14.16 -5.95
CA LEU A 73 -12.82 -13.41 -6.44
C LEU A 73 -11.52 -13.83 -5.73
N ALA A 74 -11.53 -13.93 -4.40
CA ALA A 74 -10.35 -14.31 -3.62
C ALA A 74 -9.86 -15.72 -3.96
N LYS A 75 -10.79 -16.68 -4.15
CA LYS A 75 -10.44 -18.04 -4.58
C LYS A 75 -9.87 -18.06 -5.99
N ALA A 76 -10.46 -17.30 -6.91
CA ALA A 76 -9.99 -17.21 -8.28
C ALA A 76 -8.59 -16.58 -8.35
N ASP A 77 -8.33 -15.55 -7.56
CA ASP A 77 -7.02 -14.91 -7.43
C ASP A 77 -5.96 -15.90 -6.91
N GLN A 78 -6.28 -16.67 -5.87
CA GLN A 78 -5.37 -17.71 -5.35
C GLN A 78 -5.05 -18.79 -6.41
N ALA A 79 -6.07 -19.29 -7.11
CA ALA A 79 -5.89 -20.29 -8.16
C ALA A 79 -5.07 -19.73 -9.34
N TYR A 80 -5.31 -18.48 -9.70
CA TYR A 80 -4.55 -17.79 -10.74
C TYR A 80 -3.08 -17.60 -10.33
N GLY A 81 -2.82 -17.20 -9.08
CA GLY A 81 -1.47 -17.08 -8.54
C GLY A 81 -0.68 -18.39 -8.57
N GLN A 82 -1.33 -19.52 -8.24
CA GLN A 82 -0.71 -20.85 -8.35
C GLN A 82 -0.36 -21.19 -9.80
N LYS A 83 -1.27 -20.91 -10.74
CA LYS A 83 -1.03 -21.14 -12.17
C LYS A 83 0.16 -20.32 -12.68
N VAL A 84 0.17 -19.01 -12.41
CA VAL A 84 1.25 -18.10 -12.83
C VAL A 84 2.58 -18.53 -12.22
N THR A 85 2.58 -18.95 -10.95
CA THR A 85 3.79 -19.46 -10.29
C THR A 85 4.31 -20.73 -10.96
N GLY A 86 3.41 -21.67 -11.31
CA GLY A 86 3.76 -22.90 -12.00
C GLY A 86 4.29 -22.65 -13.42
N GLU A 87 3.69 -21.72 -14.17
CA GLU A 87 4.09 -21.37 -15.53
C GLU A 87 5.36 -20.52 -15.59
N GLY A 88 5.64 -19.73 -14.54
CA GLY A 88 6.82 -18.88 -14.44
C GLY A 88 8.10 -19.60 -13.99
N ALA A 89 7.99 -20.82 -13.47
CA ALA A 89 9.14 -21.58 -12.99
C ALA A 89 9.96 -22.17 -14.15
N VAL A 90 11.29 -22.00 -14.11
CA VAL A 90 12.19 -22.46 -15.17
C VAL A 90 13.09 -23.60 -14.67
N LEU A 91 13.04 -24.75 -15.35
CA LEU A 91 13.90 -25.90 -15.05
C LEU A 91 15.29 -25.69 -15.67
N LEU A 92 16.22 -25.15 -14.89
CA LEU A 92 17.58 -24.84 -15.35
C LEU A 92 18.48 -26.07 -15.54
N LYS A 93 18.27 -27.13 -14.74
CA LYS A 93 19.11 -28.34 -14.76
C LYS A 93 18.32 -29.56 -14.30
N ASN A 94 18.33 -30.61 -15.12
CA ASN A 94 17.77 -31.91 -14.78
C ASN A 94 18.69 -33.02 -15.30
N LYS A 95 19.50 -33.60 -14.42
CA LYS A 95 20.39 -34.72 -14.77
C LYS A 95 19.73 -36.03 -14.34
N ASN A 96 19.89 -37.07 -15.16
CA ASN A 96 19.42 -38.44 -14.87
C ASN A 96 17.90 -38.53 -14.62
N ASN A 97 17.10 -37.64 -15.23
CA ASN A 97 15.65 -37.58 -15.02
C ASN A 97 15.26 -37.51 -13.53
N ALA A 98 15.98 -36.70 -12.76
CA ALA A 98 15.71 -36.51 -11.33
C ALA A 98 14.33 -35.90 -11.05
N LEU A 99 13.80 -35.13 -11.99
CA LEU A 99 12.43 -34.62 -11.98
C LEU A 99 11.67 -35.08 -13.24
N PRO A 100 10.35 -35.33 -13.17
CA PRO A 100 9.50 -35.25 -11.97
C PRO A 100 9.77 -36.40 -10.98
N LEU A 101 9.49 -36.17 -9.70
CA LEU A 101 9.52 -37.25 -8.70
C LEU A 101 8.44 -38.28 -9.04
N LYS A 102 8.79 -39.55 -8.93
CA LYS A 102 7.86 -40.65 -9.14
C LYS A 102 6.96 -40.84 -7.92
N ASP A 103 5.79 -41.41 -8.13
CA ASP A 103 4.88 -41.76 -7.04
C ASP A 103 5.50 -42.73 -6.02
N SER A 104 6.56 -43.47 -6.38
CA SER A 104 7.28 -44.34 -5.44
C SER A 104 8.34 -43.61 -4.59
N GLU A 105 8.66 -42.35 -4.89
CA GLU A 105 9.74 -41.58 -4.29
C GLU A 105 9.21 -40.66 -3.16
N HIS A 106 8.81 -41.27 -2.04
CA HIS A 106 8.27 -40.53 -0.88
C HIS A 106 9.31 -40.11 0.17
N LYS A 107 10.55 -40.61 0.06
CA LYS A 107 11.62 -40.34 1.04
C LYS A 107 12.39 -39.08 0.67
N VAL A 108 11.76 -37.93 0.89
CA VAL A 108 12.35 -36.61 0.60
C VAL A 108 12.62 -35.87 1.90
N THR A 109 13.82 -35.32 2.06
CA THR A 109 14.16 -34.40 3.16
C THR A 109 14.22 -32.99 2.61
N LEU A 110 13.39 -32.09 3.15
CA LEU A 110 13.40 -30.68 2.79
C LEU A 110 14.45 -29.94 3.63
N VAL A 111 15.34 -29.21 2.97
CA VAL A 111 16.41 -28.45 3.62
C VAL A 111 16.40 -26.99 3.17
N GLY A 112 16.73 -26.08 4.09
CA GLY A 112 16.80 -24.64 3.85
C GLY A 112 15.63 -23.85 4.44
N LYS A 113 15.84 -22.55 4.70
CA LYS A 113 14.85 -21.66 5.35
C LYS A 113 13.53 -21.58 4.58
N ALA A 114 13.62 -21.48 3.26
CA ALA A 114 12.45 -21.38 2.39
C ALA A 114 11.54 -22.62 2.43
N ALA A 115 12.02 -23.75 2.94
CA ALA A 115 11.21 -24.96 3.08
C ALA A 115 10.21 -24.88 4.25
N TYR A 116 10.52 -24.12 5.31
CA TYR A 116 9.59 -23.90 6.44
C TYR A 116 8.95 -22.49 6.42
N SER A 117 9.65 -21.50 5.85
CA SER A 117 9.22 -20.10 5.73
C SER A 117 9.30 -19.67 4.27
N SER A 118 8.23 -19.90 3.50
CA SER A 118 8.15 -19.58 2.06
C SER A 118 8.46 -18.12 1.75
N VAL A 119 9.20 -17.85 0.68
CA VAL A 119 9.46 -16.48 0.19
C VAL A 119 8.36 -16.12 -0.81
N LEU A 120 7.42 -15.26 -0.41
CA LEU A 120 6.21 -14.94 -1.19
C LEU A 120 6.29 -13.61 -1.96
N GLY A 121 7.41 -12.90 -1.87
CA GLY A 121 7.61 -11.61 -2.52
C GLY A 121 8.92 -10.97 -2.09
N GLY A 122 9.14 -9.73 -2.54
CA GLY A 122 10.25 -8.92 -2.03
C GLY A 122 10.07 -8.66 -0.53
N GLN A 123 11.18 -8.49 0.18
CA GLN A 123 11.14 -8.14 1.61
C GLN A 123 11.24 -6.62 1.85
N MET A 124 11.56 -5.85 0.81
CA MET A 124 11.77 -4.40 0.90
C MET A 124 11.12 -3.67 -0.29
N GLY A 125 10.70 -2.43 -0.05
CA GLY A 125 10.08 -1.57 -1.07
C GLY A 125 8.56 -1.71 -1.14
N SER A 126 7.95 -1.08 -2.14
CA SER A 126 6.49 -1.07 -2.33
C SER A 126 5.88 -2.44 -2.67
N GLY A 127 6.70 -3.36 -3.16
CA GLY A 127 6.33 -4.76 -3.37
C GLY A 127 6.55 -5.66 -2.17
N ALA A 128 6.90 -5.10 -1.00
CA ALA A 128 7.14 -5.89 0.20
C ALA A 128 5.84 -6.52 0.70
N GLN A 129 5.79 -7.85 0.75
CA GLN A 129 4.65 -8.58 1.25
C GLN A 129 4.87 -8.97 2.71
N LYS A 130 3.86 -8.72 3.55
CA LYS A 130 3.78 -9.21 4.94
C LYS A 130 2.62 -10.21 5.07
N PRO A 131 2.73 -11.39 4.44
CA PRO A 131 1.68 -12.39 4.47
C PRO A 131 1.50 -12.91 5.89
N ASN A 132 0.25 -12.94 6.36
CA ASN A 132 -0.10 -13.54 7.64
C ASN A 132 -0.35 -15.04 7.44
N VAL A 133 0.73 -15.81 7.22
CA VAL A 133 0.68 -17.27 7.08
C VAL A 133 1.56 -17.93 8.14
N ALA A 134 1.08 -19.03 8.71
CA ALA A 134 1.77 -19.74 9.78
C ALA A 134 3.18 -20.17 9.35
N GLY A 135 4.18 -19.86 10.17
CA GLY A 135 5.60 -20.17 9.90
C GLY A 135 6.33 -19.16 9.00
N TYR A 136 5.66 -18.11 8.52
CA TYR A 136 6.31 -17.04 7.78
C TYR A 136 7.00 -16.05 8.72
N GLU A 137 8.32 -15.95 8.59
CA GLU A 137 9.10 -14.97 9.33
C GLU A 137 9.29 -13.71 8.49
N ALA A 138 8.70 -12.61 8.95
CA ALA A 138 9.11 -11.29 8.49
C ALA A 138 10.52 -11.01 9.05
N VAL A 139 11.49 -10.80 8.16
CA VAL A 139 12.86 -10.40 8.50
C VAL A 139 12.91 -8.89 8.69
#